data_AF-A0A4W5QSU0-F1
#
_entry.id   AF-A0A4W5QSU0-F1
#
_cell.length_a   1.000
_cell.length_b   1.000
_cell.length_c   1.000
_cell.angle_alpha   90.00
_cell.angle_beta   90.00
_cell.angle_gamma   90.00
#
_symmetry.space_group_name_H-M   'P 1'
#
loop_
_entity.id
_entity.type
_entity.pdbx_description
1 polymer ?
#
loop_
_entity_poly.entity_id
_entity_poly.type
_entity_poly.pdbx_seq_one_letter_code
_entity_poly.pdbx_strand_id
1 'polypeptide(L)'
;SLSQRFFMNEAYWERPHGPVFLFIGGEGPISEFNVLAGHHVDMAEEHGALLVALEHRFYGESINEDGLETENLGDLSSQQALADIAEFHQYISDRFDLSVKNTWISFGGSYAGALSAWLRGKFPHLVYGAVASSAPVKAKLDFSTFNKCVGDIWEAFAAVEAALFAGNTTEVGKDFGCCEIPEDLEDQIELMQSLADIVMGTVEYNEEGGILTIEEICKIMTNETETFDSETEAYDRLIKLVQIYRATGEEPCLVASHKQTIEDLSDTNLDSAYNGERQWYYQTCTEFGFFQTCEDASCPFSRMLTLQAQTDLCPEVFNIPQHSLPGHIAFTNKYYGGDHPNTDRVLYVNGDIDPWHELSVLEEDLDKEDKDMAILIKGTSHCADMNPGGAADRPALKQARKAIERKVAKWLKEAAWKLIG
;
A
#
# COMPACT_ATOMS: atom_id res chain seq x y z
N SER A 1 -6.16 11.26 24.89
CA SER A 1 -5.30 10.06 24.89
C SER A 1 -5.97 9.04 24.00
N LEU A 2 -5.23 8.45 23.06
CA LEU A 2 -5.75 7.43 22.14
C LEU A 2 -5.63 6.03 22.78
N SER A 3 -6.63 5.17 22.59
CA SER A 3 -6.51 3.75 22.89
C SER A 3 -6.14 3.01 21.60
N GLN A 4 -4.91 2.47 21.51
CA GLN A 4 -4.47 1.71 20.34
C GLN A 4 -4.65 0.21 20.53
N ARG A 5 -5.21 -0.43 19.50
CA ARG A 5 -5.31 -1.88 19.39
C ARG A 5 -3.94 -2.45 19.04
N PHE A 6 -3.62 -3.58 19.63
CA PHE A 6 -2.44 -4.35 19.26
C PHE A 6 -2.71 -5.84 19.51
N PHE A 7 -2.00 -6.70 18.78
CA PHE A 7 -2.00 -8.14 18.99
C PHE A 7 -0.61 -8.60 19.45
N MET A 8 -0.56 -9.72 20.17
CA MET A 8 0.70 -10.31 20.61
C MET A 8 0.64 -11.84 20.54
N ASN A 9 1.76 -12.47 20.26
CA ASN A 9 1.92 -13.91 20.32
C ASN A 9 3.24 -14.27 21.02
N GLU A 10 3.11 -14.95 22.16
CA GLU A 10 4.23 -15.34 23.01
C GLU A 10 4.64 -16.81 22.81
N ALA A 11 3.95 -17.57 21.94
CA ALA A 11 4.09 -19.01 21.84
C ALA A 11 5.52 -19.48 21.54
N TYR A 12 6.29 -18.66 20.83
CA TYR A 12 7.67 -18.94 20.42
C TYR A 12 8.72 -18.26 21.31
N TRP A 13 8.33 -17.37 22.22
CA TRP A 13 9.30 -16.48 22.85
C TRP A 13 10.23 -17.20 23.85
N GLU A 14 11.53 -17.19 23.57
CA GLU A 14 12.57 -17.76 24.43
C GLU A 14 12.87 -16.82 25.62
N ARG A 15 12.01 -16.89 26.64
CA ARG A 15 12.15 -16.05 27.83
C ARG A 15 13.46 -16.31 28.60
N PRO A 16 14.11 -15.26 29.15
CA PRO A 16 13.77 -13.84 29.05
C PRO A 16 14.57 -13.10 27.95
N HIS A 17 15.27 -13.81 27.07
CA HIS A 17 16.31 -13.23 26.21
C HIS A 17 15.98 -13.22 24.71
N GLY A 18 14.87 -13.85 24.31
CA GLY A 18 14.42 -13.85 22.93
C GLY A 18 14.19 -12.43 22.39
N PRO A 19 14.43 -12.20 21.09
CA PRO A 19 14.21 -10.92 20.45
C PRO A 19 12.72 -10.56 20.40
N VAL A 20 12.41 -9.36 19.93
CA VAL A 20 11.04 -8.91 19.67
C VAL A 20 10.88 -8.57 18.20
N PHE A 21 9.90 -9.18 17.55
CA PHE A 21 9.52 -8.88 16.18
C PHE A 21 8.24 -8.04 16.21
N LEU A 22 8.38 -6.80 15.75
CA LEU A 22 7.30 -5.81 15.70
C LEU A 22 6.74 -5.74 14.28
N PHE A 23 5.49 -6.16 14.10
CA PHE A 23 4.73 -5.88 12.88
C PHE A 23 4.03 -4.53 13.02
N ILE A 24 4.25 -3.63 12.06
CA ILE A 24 3.63 -2.29 12.05
C ILE A 24 2.40 -2.35 11.16
N GLY A 25 1.25 -1.92 11.68
CA GLY A 25 0.02 -1.71 10.91
C GLY A 25 0.10 -0.45 10.04
N GLY A 26 -0.50 -0.51 8.86
CA GLY A 26 -0.57 0.60 7.92
C GLY A 26 -1.97 1.22 7.86
N GLU A 27 -2.39 1.51 6.64
CA GLU A 27 -3.61 2.16 6.18
C GLU A 27 -4.86 1.28 6.29
N GLY A 28 -4.97 0.48 7.35
CA GLY A 28 -6.09 -0.42 7.55
C GLY A 28 -6.09 -1.13 8.91
N PRO A 29 -7.19 -1.86 9.21
CA PRO A 29 -7.30 -2.61 10.45
C PRO A 29 -6.26 -3.74 10.51
N ILE A 30 -5.59 -3.90 11.64
CA ILE A 30 -4.80 -5.11 11.91
C ILE A 30 -5.70 -6.22 12.45
N SER A 31 -5.21 -7.45 12.38
CA SER A 31 -5.88 -8.64 12.90
C SER A 31 -4.91 -9.54 13.67
N GLU A 32 -5.45 -10.56 14.33
CA GLU A 32 -4.64 -11.58 14.98
C GLU A 32 -3.70 -12.31 14.01
N PHE A 33 -4.05 -12.40 12.72
CA PHE A 33 -3.22 -13.04 11.70
C PHE A 33 -1.84 -12.38 11.57
N ASN A 34 -1.73 -11.08 11.86
CA ASN A 34 -0.46 -10.34 11.82
C ASN A 34 0.56 -10.83 12.86
N VAL A 35 0.16 -11.65 13.85
CA VAL A 35 1.07 -12.32 14.80
C VAL A 35 0.97 -13.85 14.76
N LEU A 36 0.17 -14.40 13.85
CA LEU A 36 -0.07 -15.85 13.73
C LEU A 36 0.41 -16.45 12.40
N ALA A 37 0.54 -15.64 11.35
CA ALA A 37 0.99 -16.10 10.04
C ALA A 37 1.83 -15.03 9.33
N GLY A 38 2.73 -15.48 8.46
CA GLY A 38 3.60 -14.62 7.63
C GLY A 38 5.07 -14.97 7.81
N HIS A 39 5.91 -14.47 6.91
CA HIS A 39 7.35 -14.77 6.93
C HIS A 39 8.04 -14.27 8.20
N HIS A 40 7.59 -13.15 8.77
CA HIS A 40 8.06 -12.67 10.07
C HIS A 40 7.67 -13.59 11.22
N VAL A 41 6.54 -14.29 11.14
CA VAL A 41 6.13 -15.30 12.13
C VAL A 41 6.98 -16.57 12.01
N ASP A 42 7.25 -17.02 10.78
CA ASP A 42 8.14 -18.16 10.52
C ASP A 42 9.55 -17.90 11.10
N MET A 43 10.09 -16.69 10.88
CA MET A 43 11.37 -16.28 11.46
C MET A 43 11.30 -16.11 13.00
N ALA A 44 10.16 -15.71 13.55
CA ALA A 44 9.98 -15.60 15.00
C ALA A 44 10.01 -16.97 15.68
N GLU A 45 9.43 -17.99 15.06
CA GLU A 45 9.55 -19.39 15.52
C GLU A 45 11.01 -19.86 15.49
N GLU A 46 11.75 -19.57 14.41
CA GLU A 46 13.17 -19.96 14.30
C GLU A 46 14.06 -19.26 15.34
N HIS A 47 13.78 -17.99 15.66
CA HIS A 47 14.62 -17.16 16.52
C HIS A 47 14.12 -17.01 17.95
N GLY A 48 13.04 -17.70 18.31
CA GLY A 48 12.45 -17.62 19.63
C GLY A 48 11.96 -16.22 19.99
N ALA A 49 11.36 -15.50 19.04
CA ALA A 49 10.98 -14.09 19.19
C ALA A 49 9.59 -13.92 19.83
N LEU A 50 9.43 -12.84 20.61
CA LEU A 50 8.12 -12.30 20.96
C LEU A 50 7.55 -11.58 19.74
N LEU A 51 6.34 -11.93 19.32
CA LEU A 51 5.63 -11.23 18.25
C LEU A 51 4.66 -10.21 18.83
N VAL A 52 4.72 -8.98 18.33
CA VAL A 52 3.76 -7.92 18.62
C VAL A 52 3.37 -7.23 17.32
N ALA A 53 2.09 -6.89 17.15
CA ALA A 53 1.58 -6.12 16.02
C ALA A 53 0.81 -4.90 16.54
N LEU A 54 1.16 -3.69 16.11
CA LEU A 54 0.52 -2.45 16.54
C LEU A 54 -0.35 -1.88 15.43
N GLU A 55 -1.58 -1.50 15.76
CA GLU A 55 -2.49 -0.86 14.82
C GLU A 55 -2.15 0.61 14.65
N HIS A 56 -2.25 1.11 13.43
CA HIS A 56 -2.01 2.52 13.15
C HIS A 56 -3.12 3.38 13.76
N ARG A 57 -2.76 4.55 14.30
CA ARG A 57 -3.75 5.56 14.72
C ARG A 57 -4.71 5.89 13.57
N PHE A 58 -5.98 6.15 13.86
CA PHE A 58 -7.03 6.46 12.87
C PHE A 58 -7.45 5.30 11.94
N TYR A 59 -6.93 4.08 12.13
CA TYR A 59 -7.36 2.89 11.39
C TYR A 59 -7.90 1.82 12.33
N GLY A 60 -8.81 0.99 11.82
CA GLY A 60 -9.45 -0.08 12.58
C GLY A 60 -10.14 0.42 13.85
N GLU A 61 -9.75 -0.13 15.00
CA GLU A 61 -10.31 0.23 16.31
C GLU A 61 -9.46 1.26 17.05
N SER A 62 -8.42 1.78 16.40
CA SER A 62 -7.44 2.70 16.98
C SER A 62 -7.78 4.16 16.66
N ILE A 63 -9.04 4.51 16.89
CA ILE A 63 -9.64 5.81 16.57
C ILE A 63 -10.42 6.31 17.79
N ASN A 64 -10.31 7.59 18.12
CA ASN A 64 -11.21 8.20 19.12
C ASN A 64 -12.60 8.40 18.53
N GLU A 65 -13.64 8.54 19.37
CA GLU A 65 -15.02 8.77 18.92
C GLU A 65 -15.17 9.98 17.98
N ASP A 66 -14.36 11.02 18.20
CA ASP A 66 -14.30 12.26 17.41
C ASP A 66 -13.15 12.27 16.39
N GLY A 67 -12.38 11.19 16.27
CA GLY A 67 -11.11 11.17 15.52
C GLY A 67 -11.26 11.52 14.04
N LEU A 68 -12.38 11.18 13.41
CA LEU A 68 -12.57 11.40 11.97
C LEU A 68 -13.18 12.75 11.60
N GLU A 69 -13.50 13.58 12.60
CA GLU A 69 -13.81 14.98 12.35
C GLU A 69 -12.60 15.65 11.70
N THR A 70 -12.83 16.48 10.66
CA THR A 70 -11.75 17.07 9.85
C THR A 70 -10.72 17.84 10.70
N GLU A 71 -11.15 18.45 11.80
CA GLU A 71 -10.27 19.16 12.73
C GLU A 71 -9.35 18.24 13.55
N ASN A 72 -9.75 16.99 13.78
CA ASN A 72 -8.99 15.99 14.53
C ASN A 72 -8.06 15.16 13.64
N LEU A 73 -8.31 15.10 12.32
CA LEU A 73 -7.38 14.51 11.35
C LEU A 73 -6.00 15.19 11.35
N GLY A 74 -5.85 16.38 11.95
CA GLY A 74 -4.55 17.00 12.18
C GLY A 74 -3.55 16.13 12.96
N ASP A 75 -4.04 15.17 13.76
CA ASP A 75 -3.21 14.20 14.48
C ASP A 75 -2.91 12.92 13.67
N LEU A 76 -3.50 12.75 12.48
CA LEU A 76 -3.18 11.69 11.54
C LEU A 76 -1.95 12.10 10.71
N SER A 77 -0.77 11.67 11.15
CA SER A 77 0.47 11.83 10.39
C SER A 77 1.46 10.69 10.67
N SER A 78 2.36 10.46 9.73
CA SER A 78 3.45 9.50 9.88
C SER A 78 4.36 9.80 11.08
N GLN A 79 4.65 11.07 11.37
CA GLN A 79 5.48 11.45 12.53
C GLN A 79 4.82 11.04 13.85
N GLN A 80 3.52 11.23 13.93
CA GLN A 80 2.73 10.91 15.10
C GLN A 80 2.56 9.38 15.26
N ALA A 81 2.36 8.65 14.15
CA ALA A 81 2.36 7.19 14.16
C ALA A 81 3.72 6.61 14.63
N LEU A 82 4.84 7.20 14.21
CA LEU A 82 6.16 6.81 14.70
C LEU A 82 6.35 7.09 16.20
N ALA A 83 5.77 8.18 16.71
CA ALA A 83 5.78 8.49 18.14
C ALA A 83 4.96 7.46 18.94
N ASP A 84 3.83 7.01 18.41
CA ASP A 84 3.04 5.94 19.03
C ASP A 84 3.81 4.63 19.09
N ILE A 85 4.48 4.27 18.00
CA ILE A 85 5.30 3.04 17.97
C ILE A 85 6.41 3.13 19.03
N ALA A 86 7.01 4.31 19.25
CA ALA A 86 8.00 4.51 20.29
C ALA A 86 7.41 4.36 21.71
N GLU A 87 6.20 4.87 21.95
CA GLU A 87 5.49 4.70 23.23
C GLU A 87 5.07 3.23 23.44
N PHE A 88 4.58 2.56 22.38
CA PHE A 88 4.22 1.16 22.40
C PHE A 88 5.42 0.26 22.69
N HIS A 89 6.59 0.55 22.11
CA HIS A 89 7.84 -0.13 22.44
C HIS A 89 8.13 -0.06 23.94
N GLN A 90 7.99 1.14 24.55
CA GLN A 90 8.18 1.31 26.00
C GLN A 90 7.16 0.49 26.79
N TYR A 91 5.89 0.55 26.41
CA TYR A 91 4.81 -0.21 27.06
C TYR A 91 5.06 -1.73 27.04
N ILE A 92 5.44 -2.30 25.89
CA ILE A 92 5.78 -3.72 25.77
C ILE A 92 7.05 -4.05 26.56
N SER A 93 8.03 -3.16 26.54
CA SER A 93 9.26 -3.35 27.31
C SER A 93 8.99 -3.44 28.81
N ASP A 94 8.17 -2.54 29.35
CA ASP A 94 7.80 -2.55 30.77
C ASP A 94 6.91 -3.76 31.11
N ARG A 95 5.97 -4.12 30.23
CA ARG A 95 5.06 -5.25 30.44
C ARG A 95 5.78 -6.60 30.53
N PHE A 96 6.89 -6.76 29.82
CA PHE A 96 7.62 -8.02 29.71
C PHE A 96 9.02 -8.00 30.33
N ASP A 97 9.35 -6.95 31.10
CA ASP A 97 10.67 -6.73 31.70
C ASP A 97 11.82 -6.83 30.68
N LEU A 98 11.58 -6.30 29.48
CA LEU A 98 12.57 -6.33 28.40
C LEU A 98 13.72 -5.39 28.70
N SER A 99 14.90 -5.75 28.22
CA SER A 99 16.12 -4.94 28.38
C SER A 99 16.85 -4.80 27.06
N VAL A 100 17.99 -4.11 27.08
CA VAL A 100 18.91 -4.02 25.94
C VAL A 100 19.34 -5.38 25.35
N LYS A 101 19.10 -6.49 26.07
CA LYS A 101 19.33 -7.86 25.59
C LYS A 101 18.28 -8.36 24.60
N ASN A 102 17.07 -7.80 24.64
CA ASN A 102 15.99 -8.17 23.74
C ASN A 102 16.10 -7.29 22.49
N THR A 103 16.61 -7.87 21.41
CA THR A 103 16.80 -7.13 20.15
C THR A 103 15.47 -6.97 19.44
N TRP A 104 15.11 -5.75 19.08
CA TRP A 104 13.88 -5.46 18.32
C TRP A 104 14.15 -5.38 16.83
N ILE A 105 13.32 -6.04 16.02
CA ILE A 105 13.31 -5.93 14.55
C ILE A 105 11.89 -5.56 14.11
N SER A 106 11.75 -4.53 13.27
CA SER A 106 10.45 -4.12 12.73
C SER A 106 10.18 -4.68 11.33
N PHE A 107 8.90 -4.92 11.04
CA PHE A 107 8.39 -5.45 9.78
C PHE A 107 7.16 -4.66 9.36
N GLY A 108 7.00 -4.41 8.06
CA GLY A 108 5.81 -3.79 7.50
C GLY A 108 5.81 -3.89 5.97
N GLY A 109 4.62 -3.85 5.39
CA GLY A 109 4.38 -3.82 3.95
C GLY A 109 3.71 -2.51 3.53
N SER A 110 3.84 -2.08 2.28
CA SER A 110 3.26 -0.82 1.79
C SER A 110 3.72 0.39 2.62
N TYR A 111 2.81 1.32 2.94
CA TYR A 111 3.02 2.41 3.88
C TYR A 111 3.51 1.93 5.26
N ALA A 112 3.05 0.78 5.75
CA ALA A 112 3.59 0.17 6.98
C ALA A 112 5.08 -0.22 6.83
N GLY A 113 5.50 -0.61 5.62
CA GLY A 113 6.91 -0.82 5.28
C GLY A 113 7.71 0.48 5.32
N ALA A 114 7.13 1.58 4.82
CA ALA A 114 7.72 2.90 4.92
C ALA A 114 7.88 3.33 6.39
N LEU A 115 6.84 3.12 7.23
CA LEU A 115 6.92 3.32 8.69
C LEU A 115 8.00 2.47 9.35
N SER A 116 8.17 1.19 8.96
CA SER A 116 9.24 0.32 9.47
C SER A 116 10.62 0.88 9.17
N ALA A 117 10.86 1.32 7.92
CA ALA A 117 12.10 1.98 7.52
C ALA A 117 12.33 3.29 8.29
N TRP A 118 11.30 4.14 8.38
CA TRP A 118 11.39 5.44 9.05
C TRP A 118 11.56 5.31 10.56
N LEU A 119 10.94 4.32 11.20
CA LEU A 119 11.15 3.99 12.61
C LEU A 119 12.63 3.67 12.87
N ARG A 120 13.23 2.82 12.03
CA ARG A 120 14.65 2.50 12.14
C ARG A 120 15.53 3.74 11.92
N GLY A 121 15.19 4.59 10.96
CA GLY A 121 15.92 5.83 10.69
C GLY A 121 15.81 6.90 11.79
N LYS A 122 14.63 7.05 12.40
CA LYS A 122 14.32 8.12 13.38
C LYS A 122 14.54 7.69 14.83
N PHE A 123 14.30 6.42 15.13
CA PHE A 123 14.43 5.83 16.46
C PHE A 123 15.41 4.66 16.45
N PRO A 124 16.66 4.85 15.99
CA PRO A 124 17.63 3.77 15.87
C PRO A 124 18.09 3.17 17.21
N HIS A 125 17.67 3.77 18.32
CA HIS A 125 17.91 3.31 19.68
C HIS A 125 16.81 2.36 20.19
N LEU A 126 15.67 2.27 19.50
CA LEU A 126 14.54 1.40 19.86
C LEU A 126 14.54 0.11 19.05
N VAL A 127 14.67 0.19 17.72
CA VAL A 127 14.69 -0.99 16.84
C VAL A 127 16.08 -1.18 16.22
N TYR A 128 16.62 -2.39 16.24
CA TYR A 128 17.97 -2.66 15.75
C TYR A 128 18.06 -2.74 14.22
N GLY A 129 17.00 -3.24 13.57
CA GLY A 129 16.87 -3.35 12.12
C GLY A 129 15.41 -3.35 11.69
N ALA A 130 15.18 -3.13 10.40
CA ALA A 130 13.86 -3.07 9.79
C ALA A 130 13.82 -3.85 8.47
N VAL A 131 12.78 -4.64 8.25
CA VAL A 131 12.40 -5.15 6.94
C VAL A 131 11.22 -4.30 6.45
N ALA A 132 11.42 -3.63 5.32
CA ALA A 132 10.49 -2.71 4.70
C ALA A 132 10.09 -3.29 3.34
N SER A 133 9.00 -4.04 3.33
CA SER A 133 8.50 -4.67 2.10
C SER A 133 7.63 -3.69 1.32
N SER A 134 7.87 -3.61 0.02
CA SER A 134 7.16 -2.80 -0.99
C SER A 134 6.88 -1.39 -0.50
N ALA A 135 7.90 -0.77 0.11
CA ALA A 135 7.75 0.43 0.91
C ALA A 135 7.93 1.70 0.04
N PRO A 136 6.86 2.47 -0.24
CA PRO A 136 6.97 3.71 -1.02
C PRO A 136 7.51 4.84 -0.13
N VAL A 137 8.82 4.86 0.13
CA VAL A 137 9.47 5.85 1.01
C VAL A 137 9.67 7.22 0.37
N LYS A 138 9.51 7.32 -0.95
CA LYS A 138 9.59 8.56 -1.70
C LYS A 138 8.19 9.10 -1.99
N ALA A 139 7.75 10.07 -1.20
CA ALA A 139 6.53 10.83 -1.46
C ALA A 139 6.61 11.48 -2.85
N LYS A 140 5.54 11.40 -3.63
CA LYS A 140 5.51 11.93 -5.00
C LYS A 140 4.12 12.43 -5.31
N LEU A 141 3.99 13.69 -5.72
CA LEU A 141 2.68 14.29 -6.00
C LEU A 141 1.92 13.52 -7.06
N ASP A 142 2.56 13.30 -8.21
CA ASP A 142 1.98 12.62 -9.37
C ASP A 142 2.73 11.32 -9.66
N PHE A 143 2.02 10.19 -9.59
CA PHE A 143 2.55 8.85 -9.76
C PHE A 143 1.96 8.14 -10.99
N SER A 144 2.55 8.40 -12.15
CA SER A 144 2.13 7.87 -13.46
C SER A 144 3.09 6.81 -14.04
N THR A 145 2.89 5.50 -13.83
CA THR A 145 3.64 4.42 -14.54
C THR A 145 2.84 3.11 -14.65
N PHE A 146 2.93 2.41 -15.81
CA PHE A 146 2.27 1.10 -16.04
C PHE A 146 2.82 0.32 -17.26
N ASN A 147 2.83 -1.04 -17.27
CA ASN A 147 3.17 -1.87 -18.47
C ASN A 147 2.74 -3.37 -18.45
N LYS A 148 2.14 -3.88 -19.56
CA LYS A 148 2.39 -5.19 -20.27
C LYS A 148 1.37 -5.57 -21.36
N CYS A 149 0.12 -5.11 -21.32
CA CYS A 149 -0.91 -5.23 -22.39
C CYS A 149 -1.55 -3.87 -22.74
N VAL A 150 -0.73 -2.83 -22.61
CA VAL A 150 -1.10 -1.41 -22.65
C VAL A 150 -1.86 -1.02 -23.92
N GLY A 151 -1.53 -1.61 -25.06
CA GLY A 151 -2.17 -1.27 -26.34
C GLY A 151 -3.68 -1.52 -26.35
N ASP A 152 -4.11 -2.73 -25.99
CA ASP A 152 -5.54 -3.11 -25.98
C ASP A 152 -6.33 -2.38 -24.89
N ILE A 153 -5.69 -2.12 -23.73
CA ILE A 153 -6.28 -1.32 -22.67
C ILE A 153 -6.51 0.11 -23.15
N TRP A 154 -5.48 0.72 -23.75
CA TRP A 154 -5.58 2.08 -24.30
C TRP A 154 -6.71 2.21 -25.31
N GLU A 155 -6.82 1.27 -26.26
CA GLU A 155 -7.90 1.27 -27.25
C GLU A 155 -9.29 1.20 -26.60
N ALA A 156 -9.44 0.39 -25.54
CA ALA A 156 -10.71 0.28 -24.83
C ALA A 156 -11.07 1.55 -24.06
N PHE A 157 -10.13 2.13 -23.30
CA PHE A 157 -10.36 3.38 -22.57
C PHE A 157 -10.66 4.54 -23.52
N ALA A 158 -9.95 4.64 -24.64
CA ALA A 158 -10.22 5.64 -25.68
C ALA A 158 -11.62 5.48 -26.31
N ALA A 159 -12.11 4.25 -26.45
CA ALA A 159 -13.46 3.99 -26.94
C ALA A 159 -14.53 4.44 -25.94
N VAL A 160 -14.31 4.24 -24.63
CA VAL A 160 -15.21 4.74 -23.57
C VAL A 160 -15.25 6.27 -23.59
N GLU A 161 -14.09 6.93 -23.62
CA GLU A 161 -14.02 8.40 -23.71
C GLU A 161 -14.78 8.92 -24.94
N ALA A 162 -14.59 8.29 -26.11
CA ALA A 162 -15.28 8.69 -27.33
C ALA A 162 -16.81 8.55 -27.22
N ALA A 163 -17.30 7.50 -26.56
CA ALA A 163 -18.73 7.30 -26.31
C ALA A 163 -19.30 8.34 -25.34
N LEU A 164 -18.56 8.66 -24.27
CA LEU A 164 -18.93 9.71 -23.32
C LEU A 164 -18.99 11.09 -23.98
N PHE A 165 -17.97 11.46 -24.77
CA PHE A 165 -17.96 12.72 -25.53
C PHE A 165 -19.03 12.81 -26.62
N ALA A 166 -19.51 11.68 -27.13
CA ALA A 166 -20.65 11.64 -28.05
C ALA A 166 -22.00 11.88 -27.35
N GLY A 167 -22.03 11.93 -26.01
CA GLY A 167 -23.23 12.10 -25.21
C GLY A 167 -23.97 10.79 -24.91
N ASN A 168 -23.33 9.64 -25.09
CA ASN A 168 -23.94 8.31 -24.85
C ASN A 168 -23.88 7.88 -23.37
N THR A 169 -23.90 8.82 -22.43
CA THR A 169 -23.67 8.58 -20.98
C THR A 169 -24.60 7.53 -20.39
N THR A 170 -25.88 7.51 -20.76
CA THR A 170 -26.85 6.50 -20.30
C THR A 170 -26.51 5.09 -20.77
N GLU A 171 -26.03 4.94 -22.01
CA GLU A 171 -25.65 3.64 -22.56
C GLU A 171 -24.36 3.15 -21.90
N VAL A 172 -23.34 4.01 -21.81
CA VAL A 172 -22.08 3.72 -21.12
C VAL A 172 -22.33 3.32 -19.66
N GLY A 173 -23.14 4.10 -18.92
CA GLY A 173 -23.47 3.79 -17.53
C GLY A 173 -24.15 2.42 -17.37
N LYS A 174 -25.04 2.06 -18.30
CA LYS A 174 -25.70 0.74 -18.31
C LYS A 174 -24.73 -0.39 -18.65
N ASP A 175 -23.86 -0.20 -19.63
CA ASP A 175 -22.94 -1.21 -20.13
C ASP A 175 -21.92 -1.63 -19.06
N PHE A 176 -21.36 -0.65 -18.34
CA PHE A 176 -20.47 -0.89 -17.21
C PHE A 176 -21.21 -1.19 -15.90
N GLY A 177 -22.53 -1.03 -15.89
CA GLY A 177 -23.43 -1.23 -14.76
C GLY A 177 -23.06 -0.36 -13.56
N CYS A 178 -22.97 0.94 -13.82
CA CYS A 178 -22.73 1.97 -12.82
C CYS A 178 -23.91 2.10 -11.85
N CYS A 179 -23.63 2.54 -10.62
CA CYS A 179 -24.66 2.79 -9.62
C CYS A 179 -25.55 3.97 -10.02
N GLU A 180 -24.94 4.97 -10.65
CA GLU A 180 -25.57 6.16 -11.21
C GLU A 180 -25.09 6.37 -12.64
N ILE A 181 -25.86 7.11 -13.45
CA ILE A 181 -25.46 7.44 -14.81
C ILE A 181 -24.41 8.56 -14.72
N PRO A 182 -23.26 8.47 -15.42
CA PRO A 182 -22.24 9.50 -15.38
C PRO A 182 -22.64 10.70 -16.25
N GLU A 183 -23.54 11.54 -15.76
CA GLU A 183 -24.19 12.60 -16.54
C GLU A 183 -23.23 13.76 -16.84
N ASP A 184 -22.48 14.22 -15.85
CA ASP A 184 -21.57 15.35 -15.96
C ASP A 184 -20.11 14.92 -16.10
N LEU A 185 -19.21 15.91 -16.24
CA LEU A 185 -17.80 15.65 -16.49
C LEU A 185 -17.11 15.00 -15.28
N GLU A 186 -17.49 15.38 -14.07
CA GLU A 186 -16.86 14.84 -12.86
C GLU A 186 -17.28 13.37 -12.68
N ASP A 187 -18.56 13.07 -12.87
CA ASP A 187 -19.05 11.69 -12.85
C ASP A 187 -18.37 10.82 -13.94
N GLN A 188 -18.10 11.40 -15.12
CA GLN A 188 -17.35 10.72 -16.17
C GLN A 188 -15.90 10.44 -15.77
N ILE A 189 -15.25 11.38 -15.06
CA ILE A 189 -13.90 11.18 -14.51
C ILE A 189 -13.93 10.04 -13.48
N GLU A 190 -14.90 10.02 -12.58
CA GLU A 190 -15.07 8.97 -11.56
C GLU A 190 -15.27 7.58 -12.19
N LEU A 191 -16.06 7.49 -13.26
CA LEU A 191 -16.18 6.26 -14.03
C LEU A 191 -14.81 5.84 -14.60
N MET A 192 -14.09 6.76 -15.25
CA MET A 192 -12.80 6.42 -15.84
C MET A 192 -11.77 6.01 -14.77
N GLN A 193 -11.84 6.60 -13.57
CA GLN A 193 -11.00 6.24 -12.43
C GLN A 193 -11.35 4.83 -11.94
N SER A 194 -12.63 4.54 -11.71
CA SER A 194 -13.10 3.22 -11.29
C SER A 194 -12.73 2.10 -12.28
N LEU A 195 -12.75 2.40 -13.59
CA LEU A 195 -12.27 1.46 -14.61
C LEU A 195 -10.76 1.24 -14.52
N ALA A 196 -9.98 2.29 -14.28
CA ALA A 196 -8.53 2.21 -14.14
C ALA A 196 -8.12 1.45 -12.87
N ASP A 197 -8.82 1.67 -11.75
CA ASP A 197 -8.54 1.05 -10.45
C ASP A 197 -8.64 -0.47 -10.50
N ILE A 198 -9.57 -1.02 -11.29
CA ILE A 198 -9.66 -2.47 -11.54
C ILE A 198 -8.35 -3.02 -12.07
N VAL A 199 -7.75 -2.33 -13.05
CA VAL A 199 -6.51 -2.76 -13.68
C VAL A 199 -5.31 -2.48 -12.77
N MET A 200 -5.27 -1.30 -12.15
CA MET A 200 -4.19 -0.89 -11.25
C MET A 200 -4.10 -1.80 -10.02
N GLY A 201 -5.22 -2.06 -9.35
CA GLY A 201 -5.29 -3.00 -8.23
C GLY A 201 -4.94 -4.44 -8.63
N THR A 202 -5.32 -4.87 -9.85
CA THR A 202 -4.90 -6.18 -10.37
C THR A 202 -3.39 -6.27 -10.57
N VAL A 203 -2.75 -5.20 -11.03
CA VAL A 203 -1.29 -5.19 -11.15
C VAL A 203 -0.64 -5.17 -9.78
N GLU A 204 -1.09 -4.32 -8.86
CA GLU A 204 -0.55 -4.24 -7.51
C GLU A 204 -0.60 -5.59 -6.80
N TYR A 205 -1.75 -6.27 -6.83
CA TYR A 205 -1.97 -7.54 -6.12
C TYR A 205 -1.88 -8.79 -7.01
N ASN A 206 -1.18 -8.72 -8.15
CA ASN A 206 -1.09 -9.83 -9.10
C ASN A 206 -0.55 -11.11 -8.42
N GLU A 207 -1.40 -12.13 -8.32
CA GLU A 207 -1.12 -13.43 -7.66
C GLU A 207 -0.87 -13.32 -6.14
N GLU A 208 -1.08 -12.16 -5.52
CA GLU A 208 -0.86 -11.89 -4.10
C GLU A 208 -2.18 -11.63 -3.35
N GLY A 209 -3.24 -12.34 -3.72
CA GLY A 209 -4.57 -12.24 -3.11
C GLY A 209 -5.55 -11.30 -3.82
N GLY A 210 -5.16 -10.72 -4.96
CA GLY A 210 -6.06 -9.92 -5.81
C GLY A 210 -7.20 -10.73 -6.44
N ILE A 211 -8.24 -10.02 -6.90
CA ILE A 211 -9.45 -10.60 -7.51
C ILE A 211 -9.14 -11.27 -8.86
N LEU A 212 -8.28 -10.63 -9.66
CA LEU A 212 -7.82 -11.10 -10.96
C LEU A 212 -6.29 -11.08 -11.01
N THR A 213 -5.74 -11.77 -12.01
CA THR A 213 -4.33 -11.70 -12.38
C THR A 213 -4.12 -10.89 -13.66
N ILE A 214 -2.90 -10.39 -13.85
CA ILE A 214 -2.47 -9.74 -15.09
C ILE A 214 -2.68 -10.67 -16.28
N GLU A 215 -2.39 -11.96 -16.14
CA GLU A 215 -2.58 -12.95 -17.21
C GLU A 215 -4.06 -13.06 -17.61
N GLU A 216 -4.99 -13.06 -16.65
CA GLU A 216 -6.43 -13.09 -16.92
C GLU A 216 -6.92 -11.81 -17.59
N ILE A 217 -6.51 -10.63 -17.11
CA ILE A 217 -6.84 -9.36 -17.75
C ILE A 217 -6.31 -9.34 -19.19
N CYS A 218 -5.04 -9.73 -19.39
CA CYS A 218 -4.45 -9.77 -20.72
C CYS A 218 -5.26 -10.68 -21.65
N LYS A 219 -5.60 -11.90 -21.23
CA LYS A 219 -6.40 -12.85 -22.04
C LYS A 219 -7.79 -12.33 -22.40
N ILE A 220 -8.42 -11.53 -21.53
CA ILE A 220 -9.69 -10.87 -21.81
C ILE A 220 -9.47 -9.74 -22.82
N MET A 221 -8.50 -8.87 -22.58
CA MET A 221 -8.25 -7.67 -23.38
C MET A 221 -7.63 -7.97 -24.74
N THR A 222 -6.92 -9.09 -24.93
CA THR A 222 -6.34 -9.51 -26.22
C THR A 222 -7.23 -10.48 -27.01
N ASN A 223 -8.42 -10.81 -26.49
CA ASN A 223 -9.36 -11.75 -27.10
C ASN A 223 -8.79 -13.19 -27.29
N GLU A 224 -7.85 -13.60 -26.43
CA GLU A 224 -7.20 -14.93 -26.48
C GLU A 224 -8.01 -16.04 -25.81
N THR A 225 -9.12 -15.68 -25.20
CA THR A 225 -10.02 -16.60 -24.53
C THR A 225 -10.85 -17.34 -25.59
N GLU A 226 -10.87 -18.68 -25.55
CA GLU A 226 -11.53 -19.56 -26.54
C GLU A 226 -13.08 -19.39 -26.64
N THR A 227 -13.65 -18.37 -26.01
CA THR A 227 -15.10 -18.15 -25.86
C THR A 227 -15.65 -17.00 -26.71
N PHE A 228 -14.82 -16.38 -27.55
CA PHE A 228 -15.17 -15.11 -28.18
C PHE A 228 -15.25 -15.19 -29.71
N ASP A 229 -16.14 -14.37 -30.26
CA ASP A 229 -16.18 -14.10 -31.70
C ASP A 229 -14.97 -13.22 -32.06
N SER A 230 -14.35 -13.47 -33.22
CA SER A 230 -13.12 -12.79 -33.66
C SER A 230 -13.28 -11.30 -33.95
N GLU A 231 -14.48 -10.75 -33.73
CA GLU A 231 -14.88 -9.37 -34.02
C GLU A 231 -15.23 -8.55 -32.75
N THR A 232 -14.98 -9.06 -31.54
CA THR A 232 -15.31 -8.33 -30.30
C THR A 232 -14.48 -7.04 -30.18
N GLU A 233 -15.12 -5.87 -30.16
CA GLU A 233 -14.46 -4.56 -30.10
C GLU A 233 -13.79 -4.29 -28.74
N ALA A 234 -12.82 -3.37 -28.67
CA ALA A 234 -12.08 -3.10 -27.43
C ALA A 234 -12.98 -2.65 -26.27
N TYR A 235 -14.02 -1.86 -26.58
CA TYR A 235 -15.05 -1.43 -25.63
C TYR A 235 -15.78 -2.62 -24.98
N ASP A 236 -16.22 -3.59 -25.78
CA ASP A 236 -16.91 -4.81 -25.30
C ASP A 236 -16.01 -5.69 -24.42
N ARG A 237 -14.70 -5.75 -24.71
CA ARG A 237 -13.73 -6.49 -23.89
C ARG A 237 -13.61 -5.87 -22.50
N LEU A 238 -13.61 -4.54 -22.40
CA LEU A 238 -13.58 -3.85 -21.11
C LEU A 238 -14.90 -4.02 -20.33
N ILE A 239 -16.05 -3.97 -21.00
CA ILE A 239 -17.35 -4.30 -20.37
C ILE A 239 -17.29 -5.68 -19.72
N LYS A 240 -16.77 -6.67 -20.44
CA LYS A 240 -16.67 -8.03 -19.92
C LYS A 240 -15.68 -8.14 -18.75
N LEU A 241 -14.54 -7.45 -18.82
CA LEU A 241 -13.60 -7.37 -17.69
C LEU A 241 -14.31 -6.86 -16.43
N VAL A 242 -15.04 -5.74 -16.55
CA VAL A 242 -15.79 -5.14 -15.45
C VAL A 242 -16.86 -6.08 -14.91
N GLN A 243 -17.60 -6.77 -15.78
CA GLN A 243 -18.60 -7.75 -15.36
C GLN A 243 -18.00 -8.91 -14.58
N ILE A 244 -16.85 -9.44 -15.02
CA ILE A 244 -16.12 -10.50 -14.31
C ILE A 244 -15.61 -9.99 -12.97
N TYR A 245 -14.97 -8.82 -12.95
CA TYR A 245 -14.44 -8.22 -11.74
C TYR A 245 -15.54 -8.05 -10.68
N ARG A 246 -16.66 -7.44 -11.06
CA ARG A 246 -17.80 -7.22 -10.17
C ARG A 246 -18.44 -8.51 -9.69
N ALA A 247 -18.61 -9.49 -10.57
CA ALA A 247 -19.20 -10.77 -10.19
C ALA A 247 -18.31 -11.53 -9.18
N THR A 248 -16.99 -11.44 -9.33
CA THR A 248 -16.02 -12.08 -8.43
C THR A 248 -15.86 -11.32 -7.12
N GLY A 249 -15.85 -9.98 -7.17
CA GLY A 249 -15.74 -9.09 -6.00
C GLY A 249 -17.05 -8.87 -5.24
N GLU A 250 -18.16 -9.44 -5.72
CA GLU A 250 -19.52 -9.22 -5.18
C GLU A 250 -19.98 -7.75 -5.21
N GLU A 251 -19.42 -6.96 -6.12
CA GLU A 251 -19.72 -5.53 -6.27
C GLU A 251 -21.03 -5.28 -7.03
N PRO A 252 -22.06 -4.71 -6.39
CA PRO A 252 -23.39 -4.59 -6.97
C PRO A 252 -23.44 -3.65 -8.18
N CYS A 253 -22.58 -2.62 -8.22
CA CYS A 253 -22.46 -1.64 -9.30
C CYS A 253 -21.10 -0.92 -9.23
N LEU A 254 -20.67 -0.26 -10.32
CA LEU A 254 -19.50 0.62 -10.27
C LEU A 254 -19.88 2.00 -9.74
N VAL A 255 -19.07 2.54 -8.83
CA VAL A 255 -19.17 3.95 -8.42
C VAL A 255 -18.75 4.82 -9.60
N ALA A 256 -19.54 5.84 -9.90
CA ALA A 256 -19.30 6.77 -10.99
C ALA A 256 -19.85 8.17 -10.67
N SER A 257 -20.17 8.43 -9.39
CA SER A 257 -20.86 9.63 -8.95
C SER A 257 -19.88 10.44 -8.10
N HIS A 258 -19.47 11.60 -8.60
CA HIS A 258 -18.52 12.46 -7.89
C HIS A 258 -19.10 12.96 -6.58
N LYS A 259 -20.41 13.23 -6.59
CA LYS A 259 -21.16 13.55 -5.38
C LYS A 259 -21.07 12.43 -4.33
N GLN A 260 -21.19 11.17 -4.76
CA GLN A 260 -21.05 10.02 -3.86
C GLN A 260 -19.63 9.93 -3.31
N THR A 261 -18.60 10.11 -4.15
CA THR A 261 -17.19 10.16 -3.72
C THR A 261 -16.97 11.24 -2.64
N ILE A 262 -17.51 12.45 -2.82
CA ILE A 262 -17.44 13.50 -1.79
C ILE A 262 -18.18 13.10 -0.52
N GLU A 263 -19.38 12.51 -0.63
CA GLU A 263 -20.17 12.06 0.53
C GLU A 263 -19.42 11.00 1.33
N ASP A 264 -18.84 10.00 0.67
CA ASP A 264 -18.09 8.91 1.31
C ASP A 264 -16.80 9.43 1.95
N LEU A 265 -16.03 10.24 1.23
CA LEU A 265 -14.82 10.85 1.77
C LEU A 265 -15.13 11.87 2.87
N SER A 266 -16.34 12.44 2.92
CA SER A 266 -16.78 13.37 3.98
C SER A 266 -17.40 12.65 5.18
N ASP A 267 -17.66 11.34 5.09
CA ASP A 267 -18.26 10.59 6.17
C ASP A 267 -17.28 10.43 7.35
N THR A 268 -17.73 10.83 8.53
CA THR A 268 -16.95 10.75 9.77
C THR A 268 -17.43 9.62 10.67
N ASN A 269 -18.37 8.79 10.22
CA ASN A 269 -18.85 7.64 10.98
C ASN A 269 -17.76 6.56 11.05
N LEU A 270 -17.51 6.04 12.25
CA LEU A 270 -16.50 5.01 12.48
C LEU A 270 -16.83 3.68 11.80
N ASP A 271 -18.12 3.36 11.63
CA ASP A 271 -18.55 2.10 11.01
C ASP A 271 -18.20 2.05 9.51
N SER A 272 -18.33 3.17 8.80
CA SER A 272 -17.97 3.30 7.37
C SER A 272 -16.47 3.49 7.18
N ALA A 273 -15.80 4.13 8.13
CA ALA A 273 -14.36 4.40 8.07
C ALA A 273 -13.45 3.20 8.33
N TYR A 274 -14.01 2.02 8.58
CA TYR A 274 -13.27 0.78 8.77
C TYR A 274 -12.33 0.47 7.58
N ASN A 275 -12.72 0.88 6.37
CA ASN A 275 -11.94 0.67 5.14
C ASN A 275 -10.77 1.66 4.98
N GLY A 276 -10.71 2.74 5.78
CA GLY A 276 -9.55 3.63 5.83
C GLY A 276 -9.43 4.66 4.70
N GLU A 277 -10.38 4.73 3.75
CA GLU A 277 -10.29 5.55 2.54
C GLU A 277 -10.17 7.05 2.85
N ARG A 278 -11.06 7.61 3.67
CA ARG A 278 -11.00 9.02 4.10
C ARG A 278 -9.66 9.37 4.74
N GLN A 279 -9.18 8.49 5.61
CA GLN A 279 -7.93 8.66 6.36
C GLN A 279 -6.73 8.63 5.41
N TRP A 280 -6.71 7.65 4.51
CA TRP A 280 -5.65 7.53 3.51
C TRP A 280 -5.64 8.72 2.55
N TYR A 281 -6.80 9.15 2.06
CA TYR A 281 -6.91 10.32 1.19
C TYR A 281 -6.42 11.59 1.88
N TYR A 282 -6.71 11.75 3.18
CA TYR A 282 -6.17 12.83 3.99
C TYR A 282 -4.64 12.79 4.06
N GLN A 283 -4.01 11.63 4.28
CA GLN A 283 -2.55 11.49 4.29
C GLN A 283 -1.94 11.77 2.90
N THR A 284 -2.62 11.37 1.83
CA THR A 284 -2.29 11.74 0.45
C THR A 284 -2.28 13.26 0.25
N CYS A 285 -3.28 13.99 0.76
CA CYS A 285 -3.34 15.46 0.69
C CYS A 285 -2.33 16.18 1.63
N THR A 286 -1.87 15.53 2.70
CA THR A 286 -1.05 16.17 3.77
C THR A 286 0.39 15.73 3.83
N GLU A 287 0.76 14.59 3.25
CA GLU A 287 2.10 14.01 3.38
C GLU A 287 2.65 13.42 2.08
N PHE A 288 1.86 12.63 1.37
CA PHE A 288 2.43 11.69 0.40
C PHE A 288 2.25 12.07 -1.07
N GLY A 289 1.16 12.75 -1.42
CA GLY A 289 0.74 12.85 -2.81
C GLY A 289 0.19 11.50 -3.25
N PHE A 290 0.99 10.70 -3.95
CA PHE A 290 0.60 9.38 -4.46
C PHE A 290 -0.66 9.38 -5.34
N PHE A 291 -1.01 10.54 -5.92
CA PHE A 291 -2.09 10.63 -6.89
C PHE A 291 -1.69 9.84 -8.15
N GLN A 292 -2.47 8.82 -8.48
CA GLN A 292 -2.19 7.89 -9.57
C GLN A 292 -2.86 8.43 -10.84
N THR A 293 -2.12 9.21 -11.62
CA THR A 293 -2.68 9.97 -12.76
C THR A 293 -2.23 9.43 -14.11
N CYS A 294 -2.87 9.95 -15.16
CA CYS A 294 -2.48 9.78 -16.56
C CYS A 294 -1.95 11.07 -17.20
N GLU A 295 -1.15 11.86 -16.46
CA GLU A 295 -0.44 13.02 -17.01
C GLU A 295 0.66 12.59 -18.02
N ASP A 296 1.28 11.42 -17.84
CA ASP A 296 2.32 10.91 -18.74
C ASP A 296 1.74 10.32 -20.03
N ALA A 297 2.32 10.68 -21.19
CA ALA A 297 1.88 10.23 -22.53
C ALA A 297 1.88 8.70 -22.74
N SER A 298 2.57 7.94 -21.87
CA SER A 298 2.60 6.48 -21.86
C SER A 298 1.48 5.84 -21.02
N CYS A 299 0.70 6.62 -20.25
CA CYS A 299 -0.40 6.08 -19.46
C CYS A 299 -1.41 5.34 -20.36
N PRO A 300 -1.78 4.09 -20.02
CA PRO A 300 -2.69 3.27 -20.82
C PRO A 300 -4.17 3.60 -20.59
N PHE A 301 -4.49 4.41 -19.58
CA PHE A 301 -5.87 4.71 -19.22
C PHE A 301 -6.32 6.07 -19.79
N SER A 302 -7.41 6.58 -19.25
CA SER A 302 -8.03 7.82 -19.69
C SER A 302 -7.17 9.05 -19.42
N ARG A 303 -7.17 9.99 -20.36
CA ARG A 303 -6.55 11.32 -20.19
C ARG A 303 -7.36 12.24 -19.28
N MET A 304 -8.56 11.82 -18.88
CA MET A 304 -9.38 12.52 -17.90
C MET A 304 -8.84 12.37 -16.47
N LEU A 305 -8.00 11.35 -16.22
CA LEU A 305 -7.36 11.11 -14.92
C LEU A 305 -6.19 12.07 -14.71
N THR A 306 -6.50 13.33 -14.45
CA THR A 306 -5.52 14.40 -14.27
C THR A 306 -5.14 14.58 -12.81
N LEU A 307 -3.98 15.19 -12.56
CA LEU A 307 -3.60 15.58 -11.21
C LEU A 307 -4.58 16.60 -10.62
N GLN A 308 -5.12 17.48 -11.46
CA GLN A 308 -6.11 18.48 -11.02
C GLN A 308 -7.35 17.80 -10.46
N ALA A 309 -7.96 16.88 -11.21
CA ALA A 309 -9.19 16.19 -10.81
C ALA A 309 -9.04 15.46 -9.46
N GLN A 310 -7.93 14.74 -9.25
CA GLN A 310 -7.71 14.06 -7.96
C GLN A 310 -7.40 15.04 -6.83
N THR A 311 -6.66 16.13 -7.10
CA THR A 311 -6.31 17.10 -6.06
C THR A 311 -7.46 18.07 -5.72
N ASP A 312 -8.52 18.16 -6.52
CA ASP A 312 -9.73 18.96 -6.24
C ASP A 312 -10.48 18.45 -5.00
N LEU A 313 -10.40 17.15 -4.69
CA LEU A 313 -10.97 16.57 -3.48
C LEU A 313 -10.30 17.07 -2.18
N CYS A 314 -9.03 17.48 -2.22
CA CYS A 314 -8.31 17.97 -1.02
C CYS A 314 -8.93 19.24 -0.41
N PRO A 315 -9.16 20.33 -1.16
CA PRO A 315 -9.86 21.50 -0.64
C PRO A 315 -11.35 21.25 -0.38
N GLU A 316 -12.00 20.41 -1.18
CA GLU A 316 -13.44 20.16 -1.06
C GLU A 316 -13.81 19.35 0.19
N VAL A 317 -13.07 18.28 0.49
CA VAL A 317 -13.34 17.38 1.62
C VAL A 317 -12.65 17.84 2.90
N PHE A 318 -11.39 18.30 2.80
CA PHE A 318 -10.52 18.54 3.96
C PHE A 318 -10.14 20.00 4.17
N ASN A 319 -10.58 20.91 3.30
CA ASN A 319 -10.18 22.32 3.32
C ASN A 319 -8.64 22.50 3.24
N ILE A 320 -7.96 21.59 2.53
CA ILE A 320 -6.51 21.64 2.27
C ILE A 320 -6.28 22.30 0.91
N PRO A 321 -5.66 23.49 0.83
CA PRO A 321 -5.45 24.16 -0.44
C PRO A 321 -4.47 23.40 -1.35
N GLN A 322 -4.82 23.17 -2.61
CA GLN A 322 -3.95 22.47 -3.57
C GLN A 322 -2.51 23.02 -3.65
N HIS A 323 -2.36 24.34 -3.56
CA HIS A 323 -1.05 24.99 -3.64
C HIS A 323 -0.10 24.63 -2.47
N SER A 324 -0.60 24.05 -1.37
CA SER A 324 0.24 23.59 -0.26
C SER A 324 0.80 22.17 -0.47
N LEU A 325 0.16 21.33 -1.28
CA LEU A 325 0.53 19.92 -1.48
C LEU A 325 2.01 19.72 -1.85
N PRO A 326 2.61 20.47 -2.81
CA PRO A 326 4.03 20.32 -3.12
C PRO A 326 4.95 20.58 -1.91
N GLY A 327 4.56 21.50 -1.02
CA GLY A 327 5.31 21.82 0.19
C GLY A 327 5.26 20.69 1.22
N HIS A 328 4.10 20.06 1.37
CA HIS A 328 3.91 18.89 2.22
C HIS A 328 4.78 17.71 1.76
N ILE A 329 4.76 17.39 0.48
CA ILE A 329 5.53 16.28 -0.11
C ILE A 329 7.03 16.54 -0.03
N ALA A 330 7.46 17.77 -0.30
CA ALA A 330 8.85 18.17 -0.12
C ALA A 330 9.30 18.06 1.34
N PHE A 331 8.41 18.37 2.29
CA PHE A 331 8.69 18.17 3.71
C PHE A 331 8.87 16.68 4.04
N THR A 332 7.94 15.80 3.62
CA THR A 332 8.01 14.36 3.87
C THR A 332 9.31 13.77 3.35
N ASN A 333 9.65 14.03 2.08
CA ASN A 333 10.90 13.56 1.48
C ASN A 333 12.14 14.11 2.18
N LYS A 334 12.15 15.39 2.55
CA LYS A 334 13.28 15.97 3.29
C LYS A 334 13.40 15.39 4.69
N TYR A 335 12.27 15.12 5.35
CA TYR A 335 12.25 14.59 6.69
C TYR A 335 12.74 13.15 6.74
N TYR A 336 12.30 12.30 5.81
CA TYR A 336 12.65 10.87 5.81
C TYR A 336 13.81 10.46 4.90
N GLY A 337 14.15 11.28 3.92
CA GLY A 337 15.25 11.04 2.96
C GLY A 337 14.81 10.52 1.59
N GLY A 338 13.51 10.24 1.38
CA GLY A 338 13.00 9.71 0.12
C GLY A 338 13.63 8.37 -0.26
N ASP A 339 13.95 8.20 -1.53
CA ASP A 339 14.64 7.04 -2.12
C ASP A 339 16.17 7.02 -1.87
N HIS A 340 16.72 8.06 -1.23
CA HIS A 340 18.12 8.12 -0.81
C HIS A 340 18.24 8.34 0.71
N PRO A 341 17.70 7.42 1.53
CA PRO A 341 17.63 7.61 2.98
C PRO A 341 19.00 7.42 3.64
N ASN A 342 19.36 8.32 4.54
CA ASN A 342 20.54 8.15 5.40
C ASN A 342 20.21 7.22 6.58
N THR A 343 20.04 5.93 6.31
CA THR A 343 19.66 4.91 7.29
C THR A 343 20.63 3.73 7.26
N ASP A 344 20.69 2.99 8.36
CA ASP A 344 21.45 1.75 8.48
C ASP A 344 20.54 0.62 8.97
N ARG A 345 20.82 -0.61 8.51
CA ARG A 345 20.08 -1.82 8.90
C ARG A 345 18.58 -1.75 8.55
N VAL A 346 18.28 -1.17 7.40
CA VAL A 346 16.99 -1.30 6.74
C VAL A 346 17.18 -2.22 5.54
N LEU A 347 16.25 -3.15 5.33
CA LEU A 347 16.19 -3.99 4.15
C LEU A 347 14.91 -3.63 3.37
N TYR A 348 15.08 -2.93 2.26
CA TYR A 348 14.03 -2.59 1.31
C TYR A 348 13.83 -3.78 0.36
N VAL A 349 12.64 -4.37 0.37
CA VAL A 349 12.30 -5.53 -0.45
C VAL A 349 11.18 -5.13 -1.39
N ASN A 350 11.32 -5.30 -2.69
CA ASN A 350 10.31 -4.91 -3.67
C ASN A 350 10.06 -6.02 -4.69
N GLY A 351 8.83 -6.14 -5.19
CA GLY A 351 8.52 -6.92 -6.40
C GLY A 351 8.77 -6.09 -7.66
N ASP A 352 9.15 -6.71 -8.78
CA ASP A 352 9.33 -5.98 -10.05
C ASP A 352 8.06 -5.85 -10.90
N ILE A 353 6.96 -6.47 -10.47
CA ILE A 353 5.62 -6.25 -11.04
C ILE A 353 4.89 -5.15 -10.29
N ASP A 354 5.10 -5.06 -8.97
CA ASP A 354 4.50 -4.06 -8.09
C ASP A 354 4.87 -2.64 -8.52
N PRO A 355 3.93 -1.77 -8.93
CA PRO A 355 4.25 -0.42 -9.39
C PRO A 355 4.94 0.41 -8.29
N TRP A 356 4.63 0.18 -7.02
CA TRP A 356 5.15 0.96 -5.89
C TRP A 356 6.67 0.85 -5.69
N HIS A 357 7.34 -0.14 -6.32
CA HIS A 357 8.80 -0.25 -6.27
C HIS A 357 9.51 1.01 -6.82
N GLU A 358 8.88 1.76 -7.71
CA GLU A 358 9.43 3.02 -8.24
C GLU A 358 9.53 4.15 -7.21
N LEU A 359 8.77 4.05 -6.12
CA LEU A 359 8.78 5.00 -5.01
C LEU A 359 9.54 4.45 -3.79
N SER A 360 10.20 3.29 -3.95
CA SER A 360 11.00 2.63 -2.93
C SER A 360 12.50 2.93 -3.11
N VAL A 361 13.34 2.26 -2.32
CA VAL A 361 14.80 2.25 -2.50
C VAL A 361 15.19 1.01 -3.30
N LEU A 362 15.86 1.19 -4.43
CA LEU A 362 16.38 0.13 -5.28
C LEU A 362 17.91 0.03 -5.18
N GLU A 363 18.48 -1.07 -5.69
CA GLU A 363 19.93 -1.29 -5.65
C GLU A 363 20.72 -0.20 -6.40
N GLU A 364 20.10 0.47 -7.35
CA GLU A 364 20.67 1.56 -8.15
C GLU A 364 20.70 2.91 -7.43
N ASP A 365 19.86 3.11 -6.41
CA ASP A 365 19.83 4.32 -5.57
C ASP A 365 20.89 4.27 -4.45
N LEU A 366 21.45 3.08 -4.20
CA LEU A 366 22.36 2.80 -3.09
C LEU A 366 23.84 2.90 -3.49
N ASP A 367 24.64 3.41 -2.55
CA ASP A 367 26.09 3.35 -2.64
C ASP A 367 26.58 1.90 -2.71
N LYS A 368 27.76 1.68 -3.32
CA LYS A 368 28.31 0.33 -3.55
C LYS A 368 28.43 -0.52 -2.29
N GLU A 369 28.62 0.13 -1.13
CA GLU A 369 28.80 -0.53 0.17
C GLU A 369 27.46 -0.96 0.79
N ASP A 370 26.36 -0.32 0.39
CA ASP A 370 25.02 -0.48 0.97
C ASP A 370 24.06 -1.26 0.06
N LYS A 371 24.50 -1.73 -1.10
CA LYS A 371 23.69 -2.52 -2.05
C LYS A 371 22.99 -3.72 -1.43
N ASP A 372 23.48 -4.23 -0.30
CA ASP A 372 22.86 -5.33 0.42
C ASP A 372 21.61 -4.91 1.23
N MET A 373 21.23 -3.63 1.21
CA MET A 373 20.01 -3.05 1.79
C MET A 373 18.80 -3.11 0.86
N ALA A 374 18.95 -3.49 -0.41
CA ALA A 374 17.83 -3.62 -1.35
C ALA A 374 17.73 -5.03 -1.94
N ILE A 375 16.50 -5.52 -2.12
CA ILE A 375 16.17 -6.76 -2.83
C ILE A 375 15.04 -6.47 -3.82
N LEU A 376 15.28 -6.69 -5.11
CA LEU A 376 14.23 -6.69 -6.13
C LEU A 376 13.89 -8.13 -6.53
N ILE A 377 12.68 -8.57 -6.21
CA ILE A 377 12.18 -9.92 -6.44
C ILE A 377 11.54 -9.98 -7.82
N LYS A 378 12.10 -10.83 -8.68
CA LYS A 378 11.62 -11.01 -10.05
C LYS A 378 10.32 -11.83 -10.09
N GLY A 379 9.32 -11.25 -10.74
CA GLY A 379 8.02 -11.85 -10.99
C GLY A 379 7.13 -11.91 -9.76
N THR A 380 7.25 -10.99 -8.81
CA THR A 380 6.30 -10.90 -7.68
C THR A 380 5.71 -9.51 -7.62
N SER A 381 4.55 -9.43 -6.97
CA SER A 381 3.81 -8.20 -6.78
C SER A 381 3.94 -7.69 -5.35
N HIS A 382 3.00 -6.85 -4.94
CA HIS A 382 3.04 -6.09 -3.71
C HIS A 382 3.14 -7.00 -2.47
N CYS A 383 4.15 -6.75 -1.65
CA CYS A 383 4.41 -7.40 -0.37
C CYS A 383 4.51 -8.95 -0.39
N ALA A 384 4.77 -9.57 -1.54
CA ALA A 384 4.79 -11.02 -1.70
C ALA A 384 5.72 -11.75 -0.71
N ASP A 385 6.84 -11.15 -0.33
CA ASP A 385 7.80 -11.72 0.62
C ASP A 385 7.22 -11.91 2.03
N MET A 386 6.25 -11.09 2.43
CA MET A 386 5.64 -11.13 3.76
C MET A 386 4.66 -12.29 3.95
N ASN A 387 4.08 -12.80 2.86
CA ASN A 387 3.17 -13.94 2.89
C ASN A 387 3.84 -15.19 3.50
N PRO A 388 3.08 -16.15 4.06
CA PRO A 388 3.64 -17.42 4.52
C PRO A 388 4.40 -18.17 3.43
N GLY A 389 5.42 -18.93 3.84
CA GLY A 389 6.18 -19.83 2.95
C GLY A 389 5.32 -20.88 2.26
N GLY A 390 5.45 -21.02 0.93
CA GLY A 390 4.68 -21.97 0.13
C GLY A 390 5.53 -22.89 -0.76
N ALA A 391 5.10 -24.15 -0.93
CA ALA A 391 5.74 -25.06 -1.89
C ALA A 391 5.64 -24.53 -3.34
N ALA A 392 4.57 -23.79 -3.64
CA ALA A 392 4.29 -23.20 -4.95
C ALA A 392 5.08 -21.90 -5.22
N ASP A 393 5.75 -21.31 -4.23
CA ASP A 393 6.45 -20.04 -4.39
C ASP A 393 7.45 -20.09 -5.56
N ARG A 394 7.52 -18.98 -6.29
CA ARG A 394 8.50 -18.79 -7.38
C ARG A 394 9.93 -18.92 -6.83
N PRO A 395 10.89 -19.46 -7.62
CA PRO A 395 12.28 -19.59 -7.16
C PRO A 395 12.91 -18.27 -6.69
N ALA A 396 12.58 -17.14 -7.34
CA ALA A 396 13.06 -15.82 -6.96
C ALA A 396 12.54 -15.41 -5.57
N LEU A 397 11.24 -15.62 -5.29
CA LEU A 397 10.63 -15.36 -3.98
C LEU A 397 11.27 -16.21 -2.88
N LYS A 398 11.47 -17.51 -3.13
CA LYS A 398 12.17 -18.42 -2.20
C LYS A 398 13.61 -17.95 -1.91
N GLN A 399 14.30 -17.43 -2.92
CA GLN A 399 15.66 -16.91 -2.76
C GLN A 399 15.67 -15.61 -1.94
N ALA A 400 14.70 -14.73 -2.17
CA ALA A 400 14.53 -13.48 -1.44
C ALA A 400 14.23 -13.72 0.04
N ARG A 401 13.27 -14.60 0.37
CA ARG A 401 12.96 -14.99 1.77
C ARG A 401 14.20 -15.50 2.52
N LYS A 402 14.99 -16.38 1.88
CA LYS A 402 16.28 -16.82 2.43
C LYS A 402 17.32 -15.72 2.59
N ALA A 403 17.27 -14.66 1.78
CA ALA A 403 18.15 -13.51 1.93
C ALA A 403 17.71 -12.63 3.11
N ILE A 404 16.39 -12.42 3.27
CA ILE A 404 15.78 -11.73 4.41
C ILE A 404 16.12 -12.45 5.72
N GLU A 405 15.87 -13.76 5.80
CA GLU A 405 16.20 -14.61 6.96
C GLU A 405 17.67 -14.45 7.37
N ARG A 406 18.59 -14.59 6.40
CA ARG A 406 20.03 -14.42 6.67
C ARG A 406 20.38 -13.02 7.16
N LYS A 407 19.70 -11.99 6.67
CA LYS A 407 19.92 -10.61 7.11
C LYS A 407 19.43 -10.40 8.53
N VAL A 408 18.21 -10.83 8.85
CA VAL A 408 17.64 -10.75 10.21
C VAL A 408 18.51 -11.52 11.20
N ALA A 409 18.89 -12.77 10.89
CA ALA A 409 19.78 -13.57 11.73
C ALA A 409 21.15 -12.89 11.94
N LYS A 410 21.72 -12.25 10.91
CA LYS A 410 22.96 -11.48 11.03
C LYS A 410 22.78 -10.30 11.99
N TRP A 411 21.70 -9.52 11.87
CA TRP A 411 21.41 -8.40 12.76
C TRP A 411 21.25 -8.83 14.21
N LEU A 412 20.50 -9.90 14.48
CA LEU A 412 20.33 -10.45 15.82
C LEU A 412 21.68 -10.86 16.44
N LYS A 413 22.54 -11.50 15.64
CA LYS A 413 23.88 -11.92 16.08
C LYS A 413 24.80 -10.72 16.38
N GLU A 414 24.78 -9.69 15.53
CA GLU A 414 25.52 -8.46 15.74
C GLU A 414 25.06 -7.68 16.97
N ALA A 415 23.75 -7.61 17.20
CA ALA A 415 23.17 -7.00 18.39
C ALA A 415 23.65 -7.72 19.65
N ALA A 416 23.61 -9.06 19.67
CA ALA A 416 24.10 -9.86 20.78
C ALA A 416 25.60 -9.65 21.06
N TRP A 417 26.44 -9.54 20.02
CA TRP A 417 27.88 -9.30 20.20
C TRP A 417 28.20 -7.93 20.80
N LYS A 418 27.46 -6.88 20.44
CA LYS A 418 27.65 -5.52 21.01
C LYS A 418 27.37 -5.44 22.52
N LEU A 419 26.70 -6.45 23.08
CA LEU A 419 26.42 -6.53 24.52
C LEU A 419 27.53 -7.27 25.30
N ILE A 420 28.41 -7.98 24.61
CA ILE A 420 29.48 -8.81 25.21
C ILE A 420 30.84 -8.09 25.14
N GLY A 421 31.06 -7.26 24.12
CA GLY A 421 32.25 -6.42 23.98
C GLY A 421 32.05 -5.06 24.62
#